data_AF-Q8CRV4-F1
#
_entry.id   AF-Q8CRV4-F1
#
_cell.length_a   1.000
_cell.length_b   1.000
_cell.length_c   1.000
_cell.angle_alpha   90.00
_cell.angle_beta   90.00
_cell.angle_gamma   90.00
#
_symmetry.space_group_name_H-M   'P 1'
#
loop_
_entity.id
_entity.type
_entity.pdbx_description
1 polymer ?
#
loop_
_entity_poly.entity_id
_entity_poly.type
_entity_poly.pdbx_seq_one_letter_code
_entity_poly.pdbx_strand_id
1 'polypeptide(L)' 'MSLSNEEMISNIRQKLNIVNQALLNPEKFKSTPHQDISEIYEFVMSKDSFSPSEVTAIADHLGQLRQDMED' A
#
# COMPACT_ATOMS: atom_id res chain seq x y z
N MET A 1 13.91 1.38 13.96
CA MET A 1 13.35 0.09 13.50
C MET A 1 12.63 0.41 12.20
N SER A 2 13.10 -0.11 11.07
CA SER A 2 12.38 0.06 9.80
C SER A 2 11.27 -0.97 9.75
N LEU A 3 10.05 -0.56 9.40
CA LEU A 3 8.93 -1.48 9.17
C LEU A 3 9.22 -2.31 7.92
N SER A 4 8.86 -3.60 7.91
CA SER A 4 8.91 -4.40 6.68
C SER A 4 7.84 -3.91 5.69
N ASN A 5 8.02 -4.19 4.39
CA ASN A 5 7.01 -3.86 3.37
C ASN A 5 5.63 -4.41 3.71
N GLU A 6 5.58 -5.65 4.21
CA GLU A 6 4.36 -6.29 4.68
C GLU A 6 3.66 -5.48 5.78
N GLU A 7 4.43 -5.00 6.76
CA GLU A 7 3.92 -4.21 7.88
C GLU A 7 3.41 -2.85 7.40
N MET A 8 4.16 -2.18 6.53
CA MET A 8 3.76 -0.88 5.98
C MET A 8 2.47 -1.01 5.15
N ILE A 9 2.38 -2.01 4.28
CA ILE A 9 1.18 -2.30 3.50
C ILE A 9 0.00 -2.67 4.41
N SER A 10 0.24 -3.47 5.46
CA SER A 10 -0.79 -3.82 6.44
C SER A 10 -1.36 -2.56 7.10
N ASN A 11 -0.50 -1.64 7.54
CA ASN A 11 -0.90 -0.36 8.10
C ASN A 11 -1.63 0.53 7.10
N ILE A 12 -1.14 0.65 5.86
CA ILE A 12 -1.83 1.39 4.78
C ILE A 12 -3.21 0.79 4.55
N ARG A 13 -3.31 -0.53 4.42
CA ARG A 13 -4.59 -1.25 4.21
C ARG A 13 -5.58 -0.98 5.33
N GLN A 14 -5.11 -0.98 6.58
CA GLN A 14 -5.92 -0.66 7.74
C GLN A 14 -6.38 0.81 7.70
N LYS A 15 -5.46 1.75 7.44
CA LYS A 15 -5.75 3.19 7.38
C LYS A 15 -6.76 3.53 6.28
N LEU A 16 -6.63 2.88 5.12
CA LEU A 16 -7.52 3.05 3.98
C LEU A 16 -8.81 2.22 4.10
N ASN A 17 -8.97 1.42 5.16
CA ASN A 17 -10.11 0.51 5.37
C ASN A 17 -10.39 -0.40 4.15
N ILE A 18 -9.32 -0.94 3.56
CA ILE A 18 -9.45 -1.80 2.38
C ILE A 18 -9.78 -3.22 2.84
N VAL A 19 -11.05 -3.60 2.64
CA VAL A 19 -11.55 -4.95 2.90
C VAL A 19 -11.13 -5.95 1.82
N ASN A 20 -10.81 -5.48 0.62
CA ASN A 20 -10.45 -6.34 -0.49
C ASN A 20 -8.98 -6.77 -0.40
N GLN A 21 -8.75 -7.97 0.13
CA GLN A 21 -7.41 -8.55 0.28
C GLN A 21 -6.71 -8.78 -1.07
N ALA A 22 -7.45 -8.94 -2.17
CA ALA A 22 -6.86 -9.06 -3.50
C ALA A 22 -6.18 -7.76 -3.95
N LEU A 23 -6.67 -6.60 -3.51
CA LEU A 23 -6.07 -5.31 -3.82
C LEU A 23 -4.79 -5.09 -3.02
N LEU A 24 -4.83 -5.24 -1.70
CA LEU A 24 -3.69 -5.03 -0.82
C LEU A 24 -3.35 -6.29 0.00
N ASN A 25 -2.67 -7.26 -0.64
CA ASN A 25 -2.07 -8.37 0.07
C ASN A 25 -0.60 -8.04 0.43
N PRO A 26 -0.24 -7.85 1.72
CA PRO A 26 1.13 -7.54 2.13
C PRO A 26 2.18 -8.52 1.59
N GLU A 27 1.85 -9.81 1.48
CA GLU A 27 2.78 -10.82 0.98
C GLU A 27 3.21 -10.57 -0.47
N LYS A 28 2.35 -9.92 -1.26
CA LYS A 28 2.61 -9.60 -2.66
C LYS A 28 3.51 -8.37 -2.84
N PHE A 29 3.75 -7.60 -1.78
CA PHE A 29 4.62 -6.43 -1.78
C PHE A 29 6.02 -6.70 -1.20
N LYS A 30 6.32 -7.97 -0.88
CA LYS A 30 7.68 -8.39 -0.50
C LYS A 30 8.71 -8.05 -1.58
N SER A 31 8.32 -8.21 -2.84
CA SER A 31 9.17 -7.92 -4.00
C SER A 31 9.21 -6.43 -4.36
N THR A 32 8.26 -5.61 -3.88
CA THR A 32 8.22 -4.18 -4.16
C THR A 32 9.39 -3.46 -3.49
N PRO A 33 10.04 -2.47 -4.12
CA PRO A 33 11.05 -1.65 -3.47
C PRO A 33 10.55 -1.06 -2.15
N HIS A 34 11.36 -1.23 -1.11
CA HIS A 34 11.06 -0.73 0.23
C HIS A 34 10.86 0.79 0.25
N GLN A 35 11.59 1.52 -0.60
CA GLN A 35 11.48 2.97 -0.72
C GLN A 35 10.08 3.39 -1.18
N ASP A 36 9.57 2.84 -2.29
CA ASP A 36 8.24 3.15 -2.79
C ASP A 36 7.14 2.86 -1.75
N ILE A 37 7.24 1.72 -1.05
CA ILE A 37 6.28 1.41 0.02
C ILE A 37 6.40 2.39 1.18
N SER A 38 7.62 2.75 1.57
CA SER A 38 7.86 3.73 2.64
C SER A 38 7.31 5.11 2.27
N GLU A 39 7.49 5.55 1.04
CA GLU A 39 6.95 6.84 0.54
C GLU A 39 5.42 6.87 0.62
N ILE A 40 4.76 5.81 0.17
CA ILE A 40 3.29 5.70 0.24
C ILE A 40 2.83 5.58 1.69
N TYR A 41 3.56 4.82 2.51
CA TYR A 41 3.26 4.67 3.93
C TYR A 41 3.33 6.01 4.66
N GLU A 42 4.40 6.78 4.47
CA GLU A 42 4.52 8.11 5.06
C GLU A 42 3.42 9.05 4.57
N PHE A 43 3.09 9.01 3.27
CA PHE A 43 1.97 9.79 2.72
C PHE A 43 0.63 9.43 3.37
N VAL A 44 0.34 8.14 3.50
CA VAL A 44 -0.92 7.62 4.07
C VAL A 44 -0.99 7.87 5.58
N MET A 45 0.13 7.82 6.29
CA MET A 45 0.20 8.15 7.72
C MET A 45 0.17 9.66 7.98
N SER A 46 0.69 10.47 7.07
CA SER A 46 0.68 11.94 7.16
C SER A 46 -0.73 12.53 7.06
N LYS A 47 -1.66 11.82 6.40
CA LYS A 47 -3.07 12.22 6.29
C LYS A 47 -3.95 11.44 7.29
N ASP A 48 -4.88 12.15 7.92
CA ASP A 48 -5.78 11.53 8.90
C ASP A 48 -6.84 10.62 8.28
N SER A 49 -7.35 10.96 7.09
CA SER A 49 -8.48 10.28 6.46
C SER A 49 -8.47 10.45 4.95
N PHE A 50 -9.01 9.47 4.23
CA PHE A 50 -9.10 9.45 2.78
C PHE A 50 -10.54 9.26 2.35
N SER A 51 -10.95 9.95 1.29
CA SER A 51 -12.24 9.71 0.64
C SER A 51 -12.24 8.32 0.01
N PRO A 52 -13.41 7.66 -0.16
CA PRO A 52 -13.49 6.33 -0.77
C PRO A 52 -12.85 6.29 -2.17
N SER A 53 -12.99 7.35 -2.96
CA SER A 53 -12.34 7.48 -4.27
C SER A 53 -10.82 7.54 -4.19
N GLU A 54 -10.26 8.24 -3.19
CA GLU A 54 -8.81 8.32 -2.96
C GLU A 54 -8.27 6.97 -2.50
N VAL A 55 -8.97 6.32 -1.57
CA VAL A 55 -8.66 4.95 -1.12
C VAL A 55 -8.55 4.01 -2.31
N THR A 56 -9.55 4.01 -3.20
CA THR A 56 -9.55 3.16 -4.39
C THR A 56 -8.39 3.50 -5.32
N ALA A 57 -8.11 4.78 -5.56
CA ALA A 57 -6.99 5.20 -6.40
C ALA A 57 -5.63 4.78 -5.83
N ILE A 58 -5.42 4.92 -4.52
CA ILE A 58 -4.18 4.51 -3.85
C ILE A 58 -4.03 2.99 -3.86
N ALA A 59 -5.12 2.25 -3.60
CA ALA A 59 -5.14 0.80 -3.63
C ALA A 59 -4.81 0.26 -5.04
N ASP A 60 -5.36 0.90 -6.07
CA ASP A 60 -5.11 0.57 -7.47
C ASP A 60 -3.66 0.85 -7.85
N HIS A 61 -3.14 2.03 -7.51
CA HIS A 61 -1.74 2.39 -7.73
C HIS A 61 -0.77 1.41 -7.06
N LEU A 62 -1.01 1.07 -5.78
CA LEU A 62 -0.27 0.02 -5.08
C LEU A 62 -0.40 -1.34 -5.78
N GLY A 63 -1.59 -1.67 -6.29
CA GLY A 63 -1.80 -2.88 -7.08
C GLY A 63 -0.96 -2.93 -8.36
N GLN A 64 -0.85 -1.81 -9.06
CA GLN A 64 -0.07 -1.66 -10.29
C GLN A 64 1.44 -1.73 -10.06
N LEU A 65 1.95 -1.17 -8.96
CA LEU A 65 3.39 -1.28 -8.59
C LEU A 65 3.88 -2.74 -8.48
N ARG A 66 2.97 -3.71 -8.35
CA ARG A 66 3.30 -5.14 -8.41
C ARG A 66 3.42 -5.67 -9.84
N GLN A 67 2.59 -5.17 -10.75
CA GLN A 67 2.51 -5.66 -12.14
C GLN A 67 3.72 -5.20 -12.96
N ASP A 68 4.27 -4.01 -12.69
CA ASP A 68 5.46 -3.48 -13.37
C ASP A 68 6.72 -4.37 -13.22
N MET A 69 6.70 -5.40 -12.37
CA MET A 69 7.81 -6.37 -12.24
C MET A 69 7.61 -7.70 -12.98
N GLU A 70 6.45 -7.93 -13.60
CA GLU A 70 6.20 -9.15 -14.39
C GLU A 70 6.46 -8.99 -15.89
N ASP A 71 6.78 -7.78 -16.39
CA ASP A 71 7.15 -7.50 -17.79
C ASP A 71 8.68 -7.43 -18.04
#